data_AF-A0A4Y2J6G0-F1
#
_entry.id   AF-A0A4Y2J6G0-F1
#
_cell.length_a   1.000
_cell.length_b   1.000
_cell.length_c   1.000
_cell.angle_alpha   90.00
_cell.angle_beta   90.00
_cell.angle_gamma   90.00
#
_symmetry.space_group_name_H-M   'P 1'
#
loop_
_entity.id
_entity.type
_entity.pdbx_description
1 polymer ?
#
loop_
_entity_poly.entity_id
_entity_poly.type
_entity_poly.pdbx_seq_one_letter_code
_entity_poly.pdbx_strand_id
1 'polypeptide(L)'
;MDVRRNEQHFALKFCFRLKISTTEAYVMLQEDYGGCVLPYSIARRWFKIFKKGRQLISKEGVPGAPVTALTEVIINIAAVIVREDRRITLRDLSEKQNISLG
;
A
#
# COMPACT_ATOMS: atom_id res chain seq x y z
N MET A 1 -10.00 -3.67 -15.23
CA MET A 1 -9.71 -3.16 -13.87
C MET A 1 -11.04 -2.82 -13.21
N ASP A 2 -11.32 -3.30 -12.00
CA ASP A 2 -12.61 -3.04 -11.33
C ASP A 2 -12.38 -1.99 -10.25
N VAL A 3 -12.73 -0.73 -10.55
CA VAL A 3 -12.56 0.45 -9.68
C VAL A 3 -13.10 0.20 -8.27
N ARG A 4 -14.18 -0.60 -8.18
CA ARG A 4 -14.84 -1.01 -6.94
C ARG A 4 -13.94 -1.82 -6.01
N ARG A 5 -12.96 -2.56 -6.53
CA ARG A 5 -12.04 -3.37 -5.72
C ARG A 5 -11.07 -2.50 -4.94
N ASN A 6 -10.49 -1.48 -5.57
CA ASN A 6 -9.50 -0.62 -4.89
C ASN A 6 -10.14 0.20 -3.78
N GLU A 7 -11.35 0.70 -4.04
CA GLU A 7 -12.17 1.45 -3.09
C GLU A 7 -12.39 0.69 -1.77
N GLN A 8 -12.81 -0.58 -1.87
CA GLN A 8 -13.01 -1.45 -0.70
C GLN A 8 -11.72 -1.69 0.12
N HIS A 9 -10.56 -1.72 -0.53
CA HIS A 9 -9.28 -1.83 0.18
C HIS A 9 -8.93 -0.54 0.94
N PHE A 10 -9.27 0.63 0.38
CA PHE A 10 -9.14 1.90 1.08
C PHE A 10 -10.09 1.98 2.28
N ALA A 11 -11.35 1.52 2.12
CA ALA A 11 -12.31 1.43 3.21
C ALA A 11 -11.82 0.51 4.35
N LEU A 12 -11.24 -0.66 4.03
CA LEU A 12 -10.61 -1.53 5.02
C LEU A 12 -9.43 -0.87 5.74
N LYS A 13 -8.58 -0.14 5.01
CA LYS A 13 -7.44 0.60 5.59
C LYS A 13 -7.93 1.71 6.51
N PHE A 14 -8.99 2.41 6.15
CA PHE A 14 -9.65 3.41 7.00
C PHE A 14 -10.16 2.77 8.30
N CYS A 15 -10.94 1.68 8.21
CA CYS A 15 -11.42 0.95 9.38
C CYS A 15 -10.28 0.46 10.29
N PHE A 16 -9.19 -0.06 9.69
CA PHE A 16 -8.01 -0.47 10.45
C PHE A 16 -7.35 0.68 11.22
N ARG A 17 -7.27 1.88 10.63
CA ARG A 17 -6.72 3.08 11.30
C ARG A 17 -7.59 3.51 12.48
N LEU A 18 -8.91 3.33 12.37
CA LEU A 18 -9.88 3.56 13.44
C LEU A 18 -9.88 2.46 14.53
N LYS A 19 -9.00 1.46 14.43
CA LYS A 19 -8.91 0.33 15.38
C LYS A 19 -10.16 -0.54 15.44
N ILE A 20 -11.02 -0.44 14.43
CA ILE A 20 -12.18 -1.30 14.27
C ILE A 20 -11.71 -2.74 14.01
N SER A 21 -12.43 -3.74 14.52
CA SER A 21 -12.09 -5.14 14.28
C SER A 21 -12.29 -5.53 12.81
N THR A 22 -11.65 -6.62 12.38
CA THR A 22 -11.83 -7.13 11.01
C THR A 22 -13.28 -7.52 10.73
N THR A 23 -13.97 -8.08 11.73
CA THR A 23 -15.37 -8.51 11.61
C THR A 23 -16.29 -7.31 11.43
N GLU A 24 -16.18 -6.30 12.27
CA GLU A 24 -16.97 -5.07 12.16
C GLU A 24 -16.67 -4.30 10.86
N ALA A 25 -15.39 -4.20 10.48
CA ALA A 25 -14.97 -3.63 9.20
C ALA A 25 -15.66 -4.33 8.02
N TYR A 26 -15.77 -5.66 8.07
CA TYR A 26 -16.41 -6.43 7.03
C TYR A 26 -17.93 -6.21 6.97
N VAL A 27 -18.59 -6.12 8.12
CA VAL A 27 -20.03 -5.82 8.18
C VAL A 27 -20.33 -4.46 7.56
N MET A 28 -19.56 -3.43 7.89
CA MET A 28 -19.72 -2.11 7.25
C MET A 28 -19.48 -2.15 5.73
N LEU A 29 -18.50 -2.95 5.28
CA LEU A 29 -18.28 -3.16 3.85
C LEU A 29 -19.46 -3.92 3.19
N GLN A 30 -20.12 -4.84 3.89
CA GLN A 30 -21.32 -5.51 3.37
C GLN A 30 -22.51 -4.56 3.26
N GLU A 31 -22.67 -3.64 4.21
CA GLU A 31 -23.73 -2.64 4.17
C GLU A 31 -23.55 -1.67 2.99
N ASP A 32 -22.32 -1.24 2.71
CA ASP A 32 -22.01 -0.28 1.64
C ASP A 32 -21.96 -0.92 0.24
N TYR A 33 -21.24 -2.05 0.10
CA TYR A 33 -21.00 -2.69 -1.20
C TYR A 33 -21.95 -3.85 -1.52
N GLY A 34 -22.79 -4.28 -0.57
CA GLY A 34 -23.75 -5.36 -0.76
C GLY A 34 -23.12 -6.64 -1.30
N GLY A 35 -23.73 -7.21 -2.36
CA GLY A 35 -23.23 -8.42 -3.02
C GLY A 35 -21.92 -8.25 -3.80
N CYS A 36 -21.42 -7.03 -3.96
CA CYS A 36 -20.15 -6.74 -4.62
C CYS A 36 -18.97 -6.63 -3.64
N VAL A 37 -19.18 -6.94 -2.35
CA VAL A 37 -18.14 -6.93 -1.33
C VAL A 37 -17.05 -7.97 -1.62
N LEU A 38 -15.81 -7.61 -1.33
CA LEU A 38 -14.67 -8.54 -1.36
C LEU A 38 -14.89 -9.66 -0.34
N PRO A 39 -14.31 -10.86 -0.53
CA PRO A 39 -14.48 -11.95 0.43
C PRO A 39 -13.87 -11.64 1.80
N TYR A 40 -14.49 -12.14 2.87
CA TYR A 40 -13.98 -11.98 4.24
C TYR A 40 -12.51 -12.43 4.42
N SER A 41 -12.11 -13.50 3.73
CA SER A 41 -10.73 -13.99 3.74
C SER A 41 -9.72 -12.95 3.22
N ILE A 42 -10.12 -12.11 2.26
CA ILE A 42 -9.32 -11.00 1.73
C ILE A 42 -9.25 -9.88 2.76
N ALA A 43 -10.37 -9.49 3.38
CA ALA A 43 -10.39 -8.50 4.46
C ALA A 43 -9.42 -8.86 5.60
N ARG A 44 -9.48 -10.12 6.07
CA ARG A 44 -8.58 -10.65 7.10
C ARG A 44 -7.11 -10.62 6.68
N ARG A 45 -6.82 -10.97 5.42
CA ARG A 45 -5.45 -10.91 4.89
C ARG A 45 -4.92 -9.47 4.92
N TRP A 46 -5.72 -8.49 4.50
CA TRP A 46 -5.33 -7.08 4.51
C TRP A 46 -5.10 -6.54 5.91
N PHE A 47 -5.97 -6.88 6.87
CA PHE A 47 -5.74 -6.54 8.27
C PHE A 47 -4.41 -7.09 8.80
N LYS A 48 -4.03 -8.32 8.43
CA LYS A 48 -2.71 -8.88 8.78
C LYS A 48 -1.56 -8.11 8.11
N ILE A 49 -1.74 -7.63 6.88
CA ILE A 49 -0.76 -6.83 6.14
C ILE A 49 -0.60 -5.44 6.80
N PHE A 50 -1.71 -4.80 7.17
CA PHE A 50 -1.70 -3.49 7.84
C PHE A 50 -1.04 -3.56 9.22
N LYS A 51 -1.29 -4.63 9.99
CA LYS A 51 -0.57 -4.90 11.26
C LYS A 51 0.95 -5.01 11.08
N LYS A 52 1.42 -5.43 9.90
CA LYS A 52 2.84 -5.51 9.56
C LYS A 52 3.42 -4.20 9.01
N GLY A 53 2.66 -3.10 9.06
CA GLY A 53 3.10 -1.78 8.59
C GLY A 53 3.11 -1.61 7.06
N ARG A 54 2.62 -2.60 6.30
CA ARG A 54 2.56 -2.52 4.83
C ARG A 54 1.26 -1.83 4.40
N GLN A 55 1.37 -0.70 3.69
CA GLN A 55 0.25 0.21 3.44
C GLN A 55 -0.10 0.44 1.97
N LEU A 56 0.63 -0.19 1.03
CA LEU A 56 0.42 0.00 -0.41
C LEU A 56 -0.76 -0.85 -0.90
N ILE A 57 -1.83 -0.20 -1.35
CA ILE A 57 -3.06 -0.83 -1.85
C ILE A 57 -3.01 -1.04 -3.38
N SER A 58 -2.13 -0.32 -4.09
CA SER A 58 -2.03 -0.42 -5.54
C SER A 58 -1.08 -1.54 -5.98
N LYS A 59 -1.54 -2.35 -6.94
CA LYS A 59 -0.72 -3.14 -7.83
C LYS A 59 -0.85 -2.56 -9.24
N GLU A 60 -0.07 -1.53 -9.53
CA GLU A 60 0.32 -1.22 -10.91
C GLU A 60 1.85 -0.97 -10.91
N GLY A 61 2.68 -1.69 -11.67
CA GLY A 61 2.30 -2.46 -12.84
C GLY A 61 3.32 -3.46 -13.37
N VAL A 62 2.88 -3.98 -14.53
CA VAL A 62 3.61 -4.56 -15.67
C VAL A 62 4.31 -5.91 -15.45
N PRO A 63 4.10 -6.90 -16.35
CA PRO A 63 4.94 -8.09 -16.41
C PRO A 63 6.39 -7.68 -16.67
N GLY A 64 7.28 -7.94 -15.71
CA GLY A 64 8.73 -7.74 -15.84
C GLY A 64 9.38 -6.69 -14.94
N ALA A 65 8.64 -5.93 -14.13
CA ALA A 65 9.25 -4.91 -13.25
C ALA A 65 9.67 -5.47 -11.87
N PRO A 66 10.88 -5.14 -11.35
CA PRO A 66 11.27 -5.51 -9.98
C PRO A 66 10.36 -4.82 -8.97
N VAL A 67 9.66 -5.62 -8.16
CA VAL A 67 8.68 -5.16 -7.15
C VAL A 67 9.40 -4.69 -5.89
N THR A 68 10.23 -3.67 -5.99
CA THR A 68 10.92 -3.06 -4.84
C THR A 68 11.27 -1.62 -5.17
N ALA A 69 10.33 -0.66 -5.11
CA ALA A 69 10.75 0.76 -5.21
C ALA A 69 9.79 1.84 -4.69
N LEU A 70 8.55 1.58 -4.29
CA LEU A 70 7.64 2.67 -3.92
C LEU A 70 6.88 2.37 -2.64
N THR A 71 7.60 2.41 -1.52
CA THR A 71 6.99 2.66 -0.22
C THR A 71 7.09 4.15 0.05
N GLU A 72 6.04 4.77 0.59
CA GLU A 72 6.05 6.17 1.05
C GLU A 72 7.23 6.46 1.98
N VAL A 73 7.68 5.45 2.74
CA VAL A 73 8.93 5.45 3.52
C VAL A 73 10.16 5.66 2.64
N ILE A 74 10.31 4.95 1.53
CA ILE A 74 11.44 5.11 0.58
C ILE A 74 11.37 6.49 -0.08
N ILE A 75 10.17 6.94 -0.46
CA ILE A 75 9.97 8.28 -1.06
C ILE A 75 10.34 9.37 -0.04
N ASN A 76 9.91 9.24 1.21
CA ASN A 76 10.22 10.19 2.28
C ASN A 76 11.71 10.19 2.61
N ILE A 77 12.36 9.01 2.66
CA ILE A 77 13.81 8.93 2.87
C ILE A 77 14.56 9.56 1.69
N ALA A 78 14.16 9.27 0.45
CA ALA A 78 14.74 9.90 -0.73
C ALA A 78 14.55 11.43 -0.71
N ALA A 79 13.37 11.90 -0.32
CA ALA A 79 13.07 13.33 -0.20
C ALA A 79 13.90 14.00 0.91
N VAL A 80 14.15 13.32 2.04
CA VAL A 80 15.04 13.81 3.10
C VAL A 80 16.48 13.88 2.59
N ILE A 81 16.98 12.83 1.94
CA ILE A 81 18.34 12.77 1.40
C ILE A 81 18.58 13.86 0.35
N VAL A 82 17.64 14.07 -0.57
CA VAL A 82 17.73 15.13 -1.61
C VAL A 82 17.66 16.53 -1.00
N ARG A 83 16.94 16.70 0.12
CA ARG A 83 16.88 17.99 0.84
C ARG A 83 18.17 18.29 1.59
N GLU A 84 18.79 17.28 2.19
CA GLU A 84 20.06 17.40 2.91
C GLU A 84 21.25 17.59 1.95
N ASP A 85 21.24 16.90 0.80
CA ASP A 85 22.27 17.05 -0.24
C ASP A 85 21.63 17.13 -1.64
N ARG A 86 21.56 18.36 -2.17
CA ARG A 86 21.03 18.61 -3.51
C ARG A 86 21.93 18.11 -4.65
N ARG A 87 23.16 17.68 -4.36
CA ARG A 87 24.10 17.14 -5.36
C ARG A 87 24.03 15.62 -5.49
N ILE A 88 23.16 14.94 -4.73
CA ILE A 88 23.01 13.50 -4.82
C ILE A 88 22.48 13.07 -6.19
N THR A 89 23.13 12.09 -6.82
CA THR A 89 22.69 11.57 -8.13
C THR A 89 21.70 10.43 -7.95
N LEU A 90 20.93 10.14 -9.01
CA LEU A 90 19.98 9.01 -9.02
C LEU A 90 20.66 7.66 -8.72
N ARG A 91 21.95 7.52 -9.08
CA ARG A 91 22.76 6.33 -8.81
C ARG A 91 23.11 6.19 -7.33
N ASP A 92 23.52 7.27 -6.69
CA ASP A 92 23.81 7.28 -5.25
C ASP A 92 22.55 6.97 -4.42
N LEU A 93 21.41 7.49 -4.86
CA LEU A 93 20.12 7.21 -4.23
C LEU A 93 19.72 5.73 -4.37
N SER A 94 19.95 5.16 -5.56
CA SER A 94 19.72 3.76 -5.87
C SER A 94 20.55 2.83 -4.99
N GLU A 95 21.85 3.11 -4.85
CA GLU A 95 22.78 2.34 -4.02
C GLU A 95 22.42 2.44 -2.54
N LYS A 96 22.06 3.64 -2.04
CA LYS A 96 21.63 3.82 -0.65
C LYS A 96 20.34 3.08 -0.29
N GLN A 97 19.44 2.90 -1.26
CA GLN A 97 18.12 2.33 -1.03
C GLN A 97 17.98 0.87 -1.53
N ASN A 98 19.09 0.24 -2.00
CA ASN A 98 19.09 -1.09 -2.61
C ASN A 98 18.01 -1.25 -3.71
N ILE A 99 17.79 -0.18 -4.47
CA ILE A 99 16.87 -0.17 -5.61
C ILE A 99 17.70 -0.36 -6.87
N SER A 100 17.37 -1.37 -7.66
CA SER A 100 17.97 -1.54 -8.98
C SER A 100 17.47 -0.43 -9.91
N LEU A 101 18.40 0.26 -10.57
CA LEU A 101 18.10 1.13 -11.71
C LEU A 101 17.95 0.22 -12.94
N GLY A 102 16.71 -0.09 -13.28
CA GLY A 102 16.34 -0.68 -14.57
C GLY A 102 16.10 0.42 -15.59
#